data_AF-A0A0G1ENZ2-F1
#
_entry.id   AF-A0A0G1ENZ2-F1
#
_cell.length_a   1.000
_cell.length_b   1.000
_cell.length_c   1.000
_cell.angle_alpha   90.00
_cell.angle_beta   90.00
_cell.angle_gamma   90.00
#
_symmetry.space_group_name_H-M   'P 1'
#
loop_
_entity.id
_entity.type
_entity.pdbx_description
1 polymer ?
#
loop_
_entity_poly.entity_id
_entity_poly.type
_entity_poly.pdbx_seq_one_letter_code
_entity_poly.pdbx_strand_id
1 'polypeptide(L)'
;MLLKYLFYILLGTLSLGQLVKVGDYYLFDLAAVVFSFYGIVFFLFKRNLKIPRYSVLFFVFSLLAGASLLLNFYRYGSNEGMTSAFYLIRYVVYLLSGLVVSNMLSSKIMAREQLEKYLIFSALFLCGAGLVQLLVLPDFSVLDPSFGWDPHKNRVASTFFDPNFLGAYLVTVFTVILGSIAGGKRGKFRLISAVVILIFIFLTFSRSAWAMLAVVLFIFGLFKLRKFLFLGLFLAFLAYFLVPRVQIRLSGITDPADSARYRLVSWKNALQISRDNLLTGVGFNAYRYVQRDYNFLTVDNISSRSGAGTDSSLLFVLATTGIFGALTFAAALAFPFLDNAVSRRKYRLVIVSLVPALMLESLFINSLFYPQIMFVLYAVIFSSSLDI
;
A
#
# COMPACT_ATOMS: atom_id res chain seq x y z
N MET A 1 2.67 28.80 -1.74
CA MET A 1 1.23 28.46 -1.83
C MET A 1 0.93 27.37 -0.80
N LEU A 2 -0.05 27.59 0.08
CA LEU A 2 -0.39 26.73 1.22
C LEU A 2 -0.51 25.24 0.87
N LEU A 3 -1.11 24.90 -0.28
CA LEU A 3 -1.28 23.51 -0.73
C LEU A 3 0.02 22.70 -0.81
N LYS A 4 1.16 23.33 -1.15
CA LYS A 4 2.47 22.64 -1.14
C LYS A 4 2.89 22.24 0.27
N TYR A 5 2.70 23.14 1.24
CA TYR A 5 3.06 22.88 2.63
C TYR A 5 2.18 21.78 3.21
N LEU A 6 0.87 21.78 2.91
CA LEU A 6 -0.04 20.69 3.31
C LEU A 6 0.39 19.35 2.73
N PHE A 7 0.83 19.30 1.46
CA PHE A 7 1.40 18.08 0.89
C PHE A 7 2.66 17.62 1.63
N TYR A 8 3.57 18.53 1.99
CA TYR A 8 4.79 18.18 2.74
C TYR A 8 4.47 17.68 4.15
N ILE A 9 3.49 18.30 4.83
CA ILE A 9 3.01 17.87 6.14
C ILE A 9 2.38 16.47 6.04
N LEU A 10 1.54 16.23 5.04
CA LEU A 10 0.95 14.92 4.82
C LEU A 10 2.02 13.86 4.59
N LEU A 11 2.97 14.09 3.69
CA LEU A 11 3.99 13.09 3.43
C LEU A 11 4.90 12.86 4.63
N GLY A 12 5.28 13.92 5.35
CA GLY A 12 6.09 13.81 6.57
C GLY A 12 5.37 13.02 7.66
N THR A 13 4.09 13.29 7.89
CA THR A 13 3.29 12.54 8.88
C THR A 13 3.06 11.09 8.46
N LEU A 14 2.87 10.80 7.17
CA LEU A 14 2.83 9.43 6.66
C LEU A 14 4.13 8.66 6.95
N SER A 15 5.29 9.33 6.84
CA SER A 15 6.60 8.76 7.20
C SER A 15 6.77 8.57 8.71
N LEU A 16 6.14 9.38 9.56
CA LEU A 16 6.13 9.17 11.01
C LEU A 16 5.28 7.97 11.42
N GLY A 17 4.37 7.51 10.55
CA GLY A 17 3.64 6.26 10.72
C GLY A 17 2.94 6.18 12.08
N GLN A 18 3.26 5.14 12.84
CA GLN A 18 2.60 4.78 14.08
C GLN A 18 3.07 5.62 15.29
N LEU A 19 4.12 6.44 15.12
CA LEU A 19 4.74 7.19 16.22
C LEU A 19 3.92 8.38 16.70
N VAL A 20 3.01 8.91 15.89
CA VAL A 20 2.29 10.14 16.22
C VAL A 20 0.78 9.96 16.07
N LYS A 21 0.09 10.11 17.20
CA LYS A 21 -1.37 10.05 17.32
C LYS A 21 -1.90 11.29 18.04
N VAL A 22 -3.13 11.66 17.75
CA VAL A 22 -3.89 12.69 18.46
C VAL A 22 -5.18 12.02 18.94
N GLY A 23 -5.23 11.70 20.24
CA GLY A 23 -6.23 10.76 20.77
C GLY A 23 -6.09 9.40 20.09
N ASP A 24 -7.21 8.83 19.62
CA ASP A 24 -7.24 7.54 18.93
C ASP A 24 -6.90 7.61 17.43
N TYR A 25 -6.71 8.81 16.89
CA TYR A 25 -6.50 9.03 15.46
C TYR A 25 -5.01 9.21 15.13
N TYR A 26 -4.58 8.61 14.02
CA TYR A 26 -3.24 8.84 13.50
C TYR A 26 -3.11 10.26 12.92
N LEU A 27 -2.01 10.93 13.21
CA LEU A 27 -1.79 12.30 12.72
C LEU A 27 -1.80 12.38 11.18
N PHE A 28 -1.32 11.33 10.51
CA PHE A 28 -1.31 11.27 9.05
C PHE A 28 -2.72 11.18 8.44
N ASP A 29 -3.70 10.60 9.15
CA ASP A 29 -5.09 10.57 8.67
C ASP A 29 -5.71 11.97 8.76
N LEU A 30 -5.45 12.70 9.86
CA LEU A 30 -5.88 14.09 10.01
C LEU A 30 -5.23 15.00 8.94
N ALA A 31 -3.93 14.84 8.71
CA ALA A 31 -3.22 15.56 7.66
C ALA A 31 -3.79 15.25 6.26
N ALA A 32 -4.19 14.00 6.01
CA ALA A 32 -4.79 13.59 4.74
C ALA A 32 -6.17 14.23 4.54
N VAL A 33 -7.00 14.30 5.59
CA VAL A 33 -8.29 15.00 5.57
C VAL A 33 -8.08 16.48 5.24
N VAL A 34 -7.19 17.17 5.96
CA VAL A 34 -6.91 18.59 5.72
C VAL A 34 -6.38 18.83 4.31
N PHE A 35 -5.42 18.02 3.85
CA PHE A 35 -4.84 18.15 2.52
C PHE A 35 -5.86 17.90 1.40
N SER A 36 -6.63 16.82 1.49
CA SER A 36 -7.64 16.47 0.50
C SER A 36 -8.77 17.49 0.47
N PHE A 37 -9.34 17.85 1.62
CA PHE A 37 -10.41 18.84 1.71
C PHE A 37 -9.97 20.20 1.16
N TYR A 38 -8.86 20.75 1.67
CA TYR A 38 -8.36 22.05 1.20
C TYR A 38 -8.03 22.02 -0.30
N GLY A 39 -7.39 20.94 -0.77
CA GLY A 39 -7.03 20.80 -2.18
C GLY A 39 -8.24 20.74 -3.12
N ILE A 40 -9.26 19.97 -2.77
CA ILE A 40 -10.50 19.88 -3.55
C ILE A 40 -11.19 21.24 -3.58
N VAL A 41 -11.40 21.87 -2.43
CA VAL A 41 -12.01 23.20 -2.33
C VAL A 41 -11.24 24.22 -3.17
N PHE A 42 -9.90 24.23 -3.07
CA PHE A 42 -9.04 25.12 -3.84
C PHE A 42 -9.20 24.97 -5.36
N PHE A 43 -9.23 23.74 -5.89
CA PHE A 43 -9.38 23.50 -7.33
C PHE A 43 -10.83 23.71 -7.82
N LEU A 44 -11.83 23.51 -6.95
CA LEU A 44 -13.23 23.87 -7.25
C LEU A 44 -13.39 25.39 -7.37
N PHE A 45 -12.86 26.17 -6.43
CA PHE A 45 -12.90 27.64 -6.51
C PHE A 45 -12.18 28.19 -7.74
N LYS A 46 -11.06 27.58 -8.11
CA LYS A 46 -10.34 27.92 -9.36
C LYS A 46 -11.02 27.42 -10.64
N ARG A 47 -12.15 26.69 -10.54
CA ARG A 47 -12.87 26.07 -11.67
C ARG A 47 -11.96 25.25 -12.60
N ASN A 48 -10.96 24.60 -12.03
CA ASN A 48 -9.92 23.88 -12.77
C ASN A 48 -9.66 22.47 -12.21
N LEU A 49 -10.58 21.95 -11.38
CA LEU A 49 -10.54 20.58 -10.92
C LEU A 49 -10.74 19.63 -12.10
N LYS A 50 -9.70 18.84 -12.40
CA LYS A 50 -9.72 17.78 -13.40
C LYS A 50 -9.83 16.43 -12.71
N ILE A 51 -10.66 15.55 -13.25
CA ILE A 51 -10.78 14.17 -12.79
C ILE A 51 -9.90 13.29 -13.71
N PRO A 52 -8.78 12.72 -13.23
CA PRO A 52 -7.95 11.82 -14.00
C PRO A 52 -8.75 10.59 -14.41
N ARG A 53 -8.69 10.20 -15.68
CA ARG A 53 -9.46 9.07 -16.21
C ARG A 53 -9.27 7.77 -15.43
N TYR A 54 -8.07 7.52 -14.89
CA TYR A 54 -7.78 6.32 -14.09
C TYR A 54 -8.39 6.35 -12.69
N SER A 55 -8.92 7.50 -12.24
CA SER A 55 -9.58 7.61 -10.93
C SER A 55 -11.06 7.23 -10.95
N VAL A 56 -11.70 7.26 -12.13
CA VAL A 56 -13.16 7.09 -12.27
C VAL A 56 -13.64 5.78 -11.68
N LEU A 57 -13.01 4.65 -12.02
CA LEU A 57 -13.42 3.35 -11.51
C LEU A 57 -13.18 3.19 -10.00
N PHE A 58 -12.22 3.90 -9.41
CA PHE A 58 -12.05 3.92 -7.95
C PHE A 58 -13.17 4.70 -7.24
N PHE A 59 -13.68 5.77 -7.86
CA PHE A 59 -14.88 6.46 -7.35
C PHE A 59 -16.13 5.59 -7.48
N VAL A 60 -16.31 4.90 -8.61
CA VAL A 60 -17.41 3.92 -8.78
C VAL A 60 -17.30 2.81 -7.73
N PHE A 61 -16.09 2.28 -7.50
CA PHE A 61 -15.84 1.32 -6.43
C PHE A 61 -16.23 1.88 -5.05
N SER A 62 -15.90 3.13 -4.75
CA SER A 62 -16.25 3.77 -3.48
C SER A 62 -17.77 3.83 -3.27
N LEU A 63 -18.53 4.11 -4.33
CA LEU A 63 -20.00 4.09 -4.30
C LEU A 63 -20.55 2.68 -4.04
N LEU A 64 -20.00 1.67 -4.72
CA LEU A 64 -20.40 0.26 -4.50
C LEU A 64 -20.05 -0.22 -3.09
N ALA A 65 -18.88 0.17 -2.57
CA ALA A 65 -18.46 -0.11 -1.20
C ALA A 65 -19.40 0.54 -0.16
N GLY A 66 -19.82 1.78 -0.41
CA GLY A 66 -20.83 2.47 0.40
C GLY A 66 -22.21 1.80 0.34
N ALA A 67 -22.67 1.45 -0.85
CA ALA A 67 -23.93 0.72 -1.03
C ALA A 67 -23.92 -0.63 -0.31
N SER A 68 -22.82 -1.38 -0.44
CA SER A 68 -22.60 -2.65 0.27
C SER A 68 -22.68 -2.47 1.79
N LEU A 69 -22.04 -1.43 2.35
CA LEU A 69 -22.10 -1.15 3.78
C LEU A 69 -23.51 -0.77 4.23
N LEU A 70 -24.20 0.08 3.50
CA LEU A 70 -25.57 0.50 3.82
C LEU A 70 -26.55 -0.67 3.79
N LEU A 71 -26.48 -1.52 2.76
CA LEU A 71 -27.33 -2.70 2.63
C LEU A 71 -27.12 -3.72 3.75
N ASN A 72 -25.91 -3.82 4.29
CA ASN A 72 -25.58 -4.74 5.38
C ASN A 72 -25.58 -4.08 6.77
N PHE A 73 -25.93 -2.80 6.88
CA PHE A 73 -25.80 -2.05 8.14
C PHE A 73 -26.64 -2.65 9.27
N TYR A 74 -27.78 -3.28 8.94
CA TYR A 74 -28.67 -3.95 9.89
C TYR A 74 -28.01 -5.13 10.64
N ARG A 75 -26.88 -5.65 10.14
CA ARG A 75 -26.15 -6.78 10.74
C ARG A 75 -25.25 -6.36 11.90
N TYR A 76 -25.02 -5.06 12.07
CA TYR A 76 -24.00 -4.54 12.97
C TYR A 76 -24.60 -3.65 14.04
N GLY A 77 -23.99 -3.65 15.23
CA GLY A 77 -24.28 -2.63 16.23
C GLY A 77 -23.90 -1.24 15.71
N SER A 78 -24.51 -0.17 16.24
CA SER A 78 -24.26 1.21 15.78
C SER A 78 -22.78 1.58 15.75
N ASN A 79 -22.01 1.16 16.78
CA ASN A 79 -20.58 1.42 16.87
C ASN A 79 -19.76 0.65 15.81
N GLU A 80 -20.13 -0.60 15.54
CA GLU A 80 -19.47 -1.45 14.55
C GLU A 80 -19.69 -0.90 13.13
N GLY A 81 -20.95 -0.58 12.79
CA GLY A 81 -21.31 0.04 11.52
C GLY A 81 -20.66 1.42 11.32
N MET A 82 -20.62 2.26 12.35
CA MET A 82 -19.91 3.55 12.31
C MET A 82 -18.41 3.38 12.11
N THR A 83 -17.79 2.40 12.77
CA THR A 83 -16.35 2.10 12.58
C THR A 83 -16.09 1.73 11.13
N SER A 84 -16.87 0.81 10.54
CA SER A 84 -16.77 0.44 9.12
C SER A 84 -16.96 1.64 8.19
N ALA A 85 -17.90 2.54 8.47
CA ALA A 85 -18.10 3.77 7.71
C ALA A 85 -16.88 4.71 7.77
N PHE A 86 -16.24 4.88 8.93
CA PHE A 86 -15.02 5.68 9.04
C PHE A 86 -13.85 5.12 8.23
N TYR A 87 -13.74 3.79 8.11
CA TYR A 87 -12.73 3.19 7.23
C TYR A 87 -13.03 3.42 5.74
N LEU A 88 -14.30 3.45 5.34
CA LEU A 88 -14.67 3.87 3.98
C LEU A 88 -14.33 5.35 3.74
N ILE A 89 -14.63 6.23 4.70
CA ILE A 89 -14.28 7.66 4.63
C ILE A 89 -12.75 7.79 4.50
N ARG A 90 -11.98 7.07 5.31
CA ARG A 90 -10.51 7.05 5.23
C ARG A 90 -10.03 6.64 3.84
N TYR A 91 -10.58 5.56 3.27
CA TYR A 91 -10.26 5.13 1.91
C TYR A 91 -10.51 6.25 0.89
N VAL A 92 -11.69 6.89 0.95
CA VAL A 92 -12.06 8.01 0.06
C VAL A 92 -11.13 9.22 0.26
N VAL A 93 -10.71 9.53 1.48
CA VAL A 93 -9.75 10.61 1.77
C VAL A 93 -8.41 10.39 1.06
N TYR A 94 -7.88 9.17 1.05
CA TYR A 94 -6.64 8.85 0.32
C TYR A 94 -6.84 8.87 -1.19
N LEU A 95 -8.00 8.42 -1.67
CA LEU A 95 -8.38 8.54 -3.08
C LEU A 95 -8.40 10.01 -3.53
N LEU A 96 -9.04 10.89 -2.76
CA LEU A 96 -9.10 12.32 -3.00
C LEU A 96 -7.71 12.97 -2.87
N SER A 97 -6.86 12.51 -1.95
CA SER A 97 -5.48 12.99 -1.83
C SER A 97 -4.69 12.74 -3.13
N GLY A 98 -4.84 11.56 -3.75
CA GLY A 98 -4.25 11.28 -5.06
C GLY A 98 -4.80 12.18 -6.17
N LEU A 99 -6.11 12.48 -6.15
CA LEU A 99 -6.76 13.40 -7.09
C LEU A 99 -6.18 14.82 -6.97
N VAL A 100 -5.99 15.31 -5.73
CA VAL A 100 -5.37 16.61 -5.46
C VAL A 100 -3.93 16.65 -5.98
N VAL A 101 -3.13 15.61 -5.75
CA VAL A 101 -1.76 15.54 -6.28
C VAL A 101 -1.74 15.61 -7.82
N SER A 102 -2.60 14.87 -8.51
CA SER A 102 -2.69 14.92 -9.98
C SER A 102 -3.04 16.34 -10.48
N ASN A 103 -3.96 17.03 -9.81
CA ASN A 103 -4.31 18.41 -10.13
C ASN A 103 -3.19 19.42 -9.83
N MET A 104 -2.42 19.22 -8.77
CA MET A 104 -1.23 20.02 -8.47
C MET A 104 -0.18 19.91 -9.58
N LEU A 105 0.01 18.72 -10.14
CA LEU A 105 0.91 18.49 -11.27
C LEU A 105 0.37 19.10 -12.56
N SER A 106 -0.91 18.86 -12.89
CA SER A 106 -1.54 19.43 -14.09
C SER A 106 -1.55 20.96 -14.08
N SER A 107 -1.73 21.57 -12.90
CA SER A 107 -1.72 23.03 -12.72
C SER A 107 -0.31 23.61 -12.53
N LYS A 108 0.75 22.80 -12.67
CA LYS A 108 2.16 23.19 -12.46
C LYS A 108 2.44 23.82 -11.08
N ILE A 109 1.58 23.56 -10.10
CA ILE A 109 1.86 23.94 -8.71
C ILE A 109 3.07 23.13 -8.26
N MET A 110 3.11 21.84 -8.54
CA MET A 110 4.24 20.96 -8.25
C MET A 110 4.78 20.34 -9.54
N ALA A 111 6.09 20.13 -9.63
CA ALA A 111 6.70 19.35 -10.71
C ALA A 111 6.74 17.85 -10.35
N ARG A 112 6.72 16.97 -11.36
CA ARG A 112 6.82 15.51 -11.14
C ARG A 112 8.11 15.15 -10.40
N GLU A 113 9.22 15.81 -10.74
CA GLU A 113 10.51 15.64 -10.08
C GLU A 113 10.46 16.00 -8.60
N GLN A 114 9.63 16.99 -8.22
CA GLN A 114 9.45 17.35 -6.81
C GLN A 114 8.70 16.23 -6.09
N LEU A 115 7.58 15.74 -6.63
CA LEU A 115 6.85 14.60 -6.08
C LEU A 115 7.78 13.39 -5.87
N GLU A 116 8.53 13.00 -6.90
CA GLU A 116 9.53 11.92 -6.83
C GLU A 116 10.55 12.17 -5.71
N LYS A 117 11.14 13.37 -5.66
CA LYS A 117 12.14 13.74 -4.65
C LYS A 117 11.60 13.59 -3.22
N TYR A 118 10.37 14.02 -2.98
CA TYR A 118 9.76 13.92 -1.66
C TYR A 118 9.40 12.48 -1.27
N LEU A 119 8.94 11.66 -2.22
CA LEU A 119 8.76 10.21 -1.99
C LEU A 119 10.09 9.53 -1.63
N ILE A 120 11.18 9.90 -2.31
CA ILE A 120 12.53 9.42 -1.99
C ILE A 120 12.93 9.84 -0.57
N PHE A 121 12.73 11.11 -0.20
CA PHE A 121 13.03 11.56 1.16
C PHE A 121 12.22 10.82 2.23
N SER A 122 10.94 10.55 1.98
CA SER A 122 10.12 9.70 2.86
C SER A 122 10.73 8.30 3.02
N ALA A 123 11.10 7.65 1.91
CA ALA A 123 11.73 6.33 1.96
C ALA A 123 13.08 6.33 2.68
N LEU A 124 13.92 7.33 2.45
CA LEU A 124 15.21 7.48 3.14
C LEU A 124 15.04 7.75 4.63
N PHE A 125 14.06 8.58 5.01
CA PHE A 125 13.69 8.77 6.41
C PHE A 125 13.29 7.43 7.05
N LEU A 126 12.44 6.64 6.39
CA LEU A 126 12.03 5.33 6.88
C LEU A 126 13.22 4.36 6.99
N CYS A 127 14.19 4.42 6.08
CA CYS A 127 15.44 3.66 6.20
C CYS A 127 16.22 4.09 7.46
N GLY A 128 16.43 5.39 7.65
CA GLY A 128 17.11 5.92 8.84
C GLY A 128 16.41 5.57 10.15
N ALA A 129 15.10 5.82 10.23
CA ALA A 129 14.26 5.45 11.38
C ALA A 129 14.23 3.93 11.62
N GLY A 130 14.34 3.14 10.55
CA GLY A 130 14.45 1.68 10.62
C GLY A 130 15.75 1.20 11.27
N LEU A 131 16.88 1.88 11.04
CA LEU A 131 18.12 1.59 11.76
C LEU A 131 18.00 1.93 13.24
N VAL A 132 17.44 3.09 13.56
CA VAL A 132 17.19 3.49 14.95
C VAL A 132 16.29 2.46 15.63
N GLN A 133 15.22 2.02 14.96
CA GLN A 133 14.35 0.95 15.45
C GLN A 133 15.12 -0.35 15.69
N LEU A 134 16.00 -0.78 14.79
CA LEU A 134 16.81 -1.99 15.01
C LEU A 134 17.76 -1.88 16.20
N LEU A 135 18.29 -0.69 16.48
CA LEU A 135 19.20 -0.47 17.60
C LEU A 135 18.46 -0.43 18.94
N VAL A 136 17.28 0.21 18.98
CA VAL A 136 16.53 0.46 20.22
C VAL A 136 15.49 -0.63 20.52
N LEU A 137 14.87 -1.18 19.48
CA LEU A 137 13.78 -2.16 19.57
C LEU A 137 13.96 -3.26 18.51
N PRO A 138 15.00 -4.11 18.63
CA PRO A 138 15.25 -5.19 17.67
C PRO A 138 14.21 -6.32 17.75
N ASP A 139 13.59 -6.55 18.92
CA ASP A 139 12.63 -7.63 19.14
C ASP A 139 11.28 -7.08 19.58
N PHE A 140 10.27 -7.19 18.71
CA PHE A 140 8.92 -6.72 19.01
C PHE A 140 8.15 -7.65 19.95
N SER A 141 8.64 -8.85 20.26
CA SER A 141 7.95 -9.72 21.25
C SER A 141 7.99 -9.15 22.67
N VAL A 142 8.78 -8.11 22.91
CA VAL A 142 8.81 -7.38 24.20
C VAL A 142 7.70 -6.35 24.32
N LEU A 143 7.02 -6.01 23.21
CA LEU A 143 5.89 -5.10 23.23
C LEU A 143 4.69 -5.79 23.86
N ASP A 144 3.87 -5.00 24.56
CA ASP A 144 2.64 -5.51 25.15
C ASP A 144 1.73 -6.12 24.04
N PRO A 145 1.39 -7.42 24.15
CA PRO A 145 0.52 -8.11 23.20
C PRO A 145 -0.85 -7.45 23.05
N SER A 146 -1.33 -6.71 24.07
CA SER A 146 -2.60 -5.99 24.03
C SER A 146 -2.69 -4.95 22.89
N PHE A 147 -1.54 -4.44 22.44
CA PHE A 147 -1.48 -3.52 21.28
C PHE A 147 -1.61 -4.22 19.93
N GLY A 148 -1.60 -5.56 19.91
CA GLY A 148 -1.83 -6.39 18.73
C GLY A 148 -0.73 -6.30 17.68
N TRP A 149 0.52 -6.10 18.09
CA TRP A 149 1.69 -6.10 17.21
C TRP A 149 2.20 -7.52 16.95
N ASP A 150 2.55 -7.80 15.70
CA ASP A 150 3.16 -9.09 15.35
C ASP A 150 4.60 -9.17 15.88
N PRO A 151 5.02 -10.34 16.40
CA PRO A 151 6.37 -10.52 16.90
C PRO A 151 7.38 -10.54 15.73
N HIS A 152 8.08 -9.43 15.55
CA HIS A 152 9.14 -9.26 14.57
C HIS A 152 10.49 -9.12 15.27
N LYS A 153 11.39 -10.08 15.02
CA LYS A 153 12.74 -10.09 15.61
C LYS A 153 13.78 -9.72 14.57
N ASN A 154 14.68 -8.78 14.85
CA ASN A 154 15.80 -8.38 13.99
C ASN A 154 15.39 -8.03 12.55
N ARG A 155 14.22 -7.44 12.34
CA ARG A 155 13.73 -7.01 11.01
C ARG A 155 13.53 -5.51 11.02
N VAL A 156 13.90 -4.84 9.92
CA VAL A 156 13.56 -3.43 9.75
C VAL A 156 12.05 -3.32 9.55
N ALA A 157 11.38 -2.72 10.52
CA ALA A 157 9.96 -2.38 10.48
C ALA A 157 9.73 -0.85 10.51
N SER A 158 10.74 -0.08 10.92
CA SER A 158 10.72 1.39 10.98
C SER A 158 9.49 1.92 11.74
N THR A 159 9.06 3.14 11.45
CA THR A 159 7.90 3.78 12.06
C THR A 159 6.57 3.11 11.71
N PHE A 160 6.57 2.14 10.79
CA PHE A 160 5.36 1.40 10.41
C PHE A 160 5.08 0.26 11.39
N PHE A 161 6.09 -0.18 12.14
CA PHE A 161 6.03 -1.36 13.01
C PHE A 161 5.61 -2.65 12.29
N ASP A 162 5.72 -2.68 10.95
CA ASP A 162 5.50 -3.86 10.13
C ASP A 162 6.49 -3.88 8.95
N PRO A 163 7.38 -4.87 8.86
CA PRO A 163 8.38 -5.01 7.82
C PRO A 163 7.78 -5.33 6.43
N ASN A 164 6.59 -5.93 6.36
CA ASN A 164 5.94 -6.24 5.09
C ASN A 164 5.36 -4.98 4.45
N PHE A 165 4.62 -4.17 5.21
CA PHE A 165 4.13 -2.88 4.72
C PHE A 165 5.28 -1.91 4.41
N LEU A 166 6.34 -1.89 5.25
CA LEU A 166 7.54 -1.11 4.95
C LEU A 166 8.20 -1.57 3.65
N GLY A 167 8.39 -2.88 3.48
CA GLY A 167 8.97 -3.46 2.28
C GLY A 167 8.19 -3.09 1.01
N ALA A 168 6.86 -3.25 1.03
CA ALA A 168 5.99 -2.87 -0.08
C ALA A 168 6.06 -1.37 -0.43
N TYR A 169 6.11 -0.49 0.59
CA TYR A 169 6.30 0.94 0.40
C TYR A 169 7.66 1.28 -0.23
N LEU A 170 8.74 0.68 0.29
CA LEU A 170 10.10 0.88 -0.23
C LEU A 170 10.22 0.40 -1.68
N VAL A 171 9.65 -0.76 -2.03
CA VAL A 171 9.62 -1.24 -3.42
C VAL A 171 8.81 -0.30 -4.32
N THR A 172 7.70 0.27 -3.82
CA THR A 172 6.93 1.27 -4.56
C THR A 172 7.77 2.50 -4.91
N VAL A 173 8.47 3.08 -3.92
CA VAL A 173 9.35 4.24 -4.15
C VAL A 173 10.56 3.86 -5.03
N PHE A 174 11.13 2.67 -4.84
CA PHE A 174 12.20 2.14 -5.69
C PHE A 174 11.76 2.05 -7.16
N THR A 175 10.54 1.59 -7.43
CA THR A 175 9.94 1.52 -8.77
C THR A 175 9.87 2.90 -9.43
N VAL A 176 9.48 3.92 -8.66
CA VAL A 176 9.48 5.32 -9.11
C VAL A 176 10.89 5.79 -9.48
N ILE A 177 11.90 5.49 -8.64
CA ILE A 177 13.30 5.85 -8.91
C ILE A 177 13.80 5.16 -10.20
N LEU A 178 13.49 3.87 -10.38
CA LEU A 178 13.85 3.13 -11.60
C LEU A 178 13.20 3.74 -12.84
N GLY A 179 11.94 4.17 -12.75
CA GLY A 179 11.26 4.91 -13.81
C GLY A 179 12.04 6.13 -14.26
N SER A 180 12.51 6.95 -13.31
CA SER A 180 13.29 8.15 -13.59
C SER A 180 14.68 7.86 -14.15
N ILE A 181 15.39 6.85 -13.60
CA ILE A 181 16.70 6.40 -14.09
C ILE A 181 16.58 5.87 -15.53
N ALA A 182 15.56 5.06 -15.78
CA ALA A 182 15.24 4.56 -17.11
C ALA A 182 14.93 5.73 -18.05
N GLY A 183 14.19 6.74 -17.59
CA GLY A 183 13.95 7.99 -18.31
C GLY A 183 15.17 8.88 -18.56
N GLY A 184 16.38 8.46 -18.17
CA GLY A 184 17.64 9.19 -18.39
C GLY A 184 18.10 10.05 -17.20
N LYS A 185 17.31 10.16 -16.12
CA LYS A 185 17.63 11.00 -14.96
C LYS A 185 18.56 10.29 -13.97
N ARG A 186 19.82 10.04 -14.35
CA ARG A 186 20.79 9.23 -13.58
C ARG A 186 21.64 10.01 -12.55
N GLY A 187 21.09 11.05 -11.93
CA GLY A 187 21.85 11.84 -10.94
C GLY A 187 22.29 11.04 -9.70
N LYS A 188 23.44 11.39 -9.11
CA LYS A 188 24.04 10.71 -7.95
C LYS A 188 23.04 10.46 -6.81
N PHE A 189 22.23 11.46 -6.47
CA PHE A 189 21.19 11.35 -5.45
C PHE A 189 20.23 10.17 -5.68
N ARG A 190 19.74 9.98 -6.91
CA ARG A 190 18.80 8.89 -7.24
C ARG A 190 19.48 7.53 -7.18
N LEU A 191 20.71 7.42 -7.67
CA LEU A 191 21.48 6.17 -7.65
C LEU A 191 21.79 5.74 -6.20
N ILE A 192 22.30 6.66 -5.38
CA ILE A 192 22.58 6.38 -3.96
C ILE A 192 21.28 6.00 -3.24
N SER A 193 20.19 6.75 -3.46
CA SER A 193 18.90 6.45 -2.85
C SER A 193 18.37 5.07 -3.26
N ALA A 194 18.51 4.70 -4.54
CA ALA A 194 18.12 3.38 -5.02
C ALA A 194 18.89 2.25 -4.32
N VAL A 195 20.21 2.41 -4.15
CA VAL A 195 21.06 1.43 -3.46
C VAL A 195 20.68 1.31 -1.99
N VAL A 196 20.52 2.43 -1.29
CA VAL A 196 20.09 2.43 0.12
C VAL A 196 18.74 1.75 0.26
N ILE A 197 17.73 2.16 -0.51
CA ILE A 197 16.38 1.58 -0.44
C ILE A 197 16.42 0.07 -0.75
N LEU A 198 17.21 -0.35 -1.75
CA LEU A 198 17.37 -1.77 -2.08
C LEU A 198 17.92 -2.58 -0.90
N ILE A 199 18.95 -2.09 -0.21
CA ILE A 199 19.49 -2.73 0.99
C ILE A 199 18.40 -2.89 2.04
N PHE A 200 17.63 -1.83 2.31
CA PHE A 200 16.57 -1.87 3.32
C PHE A 200 15.41 -2.79 2.96
N ILE A 201 15.07 -2.93 1.67
CA ILE A 201 14.10 -3.94 1.23
C ILE A 201 14.56 -5.34 1.67
N PHE A 202 15.85 -5.68 1.54
CA PHE A 202 16.39 -6.95 2.03
C PHE A 202 16.39 -7.05 3.56
N LEU A 203 16.74 -5.96 4.27
CA LEU A 203 16.74 -5.93 5.74
C LEU A 203 15.34 -6.01 6.37
N THR A 204 14.27 -5.80 5.60
CA THR A 204 12.90 -6.10 6.07
C THR A 204 12.66 -7.61 6.26
N PHE A 205 13.42 -8.47 5.58
CA PHE A 205 13.18 -9.92 5.50
C PHE A 205 11.72 -10.29 5.14
N SER A 206 11.03 -9.42 4.38
CA SER A 206 9.67 -9.66 3.89
C SER A 206 9.68 -10.42 2.56
N ARG A 207 9.11 -11.63 2.56
CA ARG A 207 8.98 -12.46 1.35
C ARG A 207 8.07 -11.82 0.31
N SER A 208 6.97 -11.19 0.73
CA SER A 208 6.06 -10.50 -0.19
C SER A 208 6.75 -9.30 -0.85
N ALA A 209 7.53 -8.53 -0.09
CA ALA A 209 8.32 -7.42 -0.65
C ALA A 209 9.42 -7.89 -1.62
N TRP A 210 10.07 -9.02 -1.35
CA TRP A 210 11.05 -9.60 -2.29
C TRP A 210 10.39 -10.08 -3.58
N ALA A 211 9.22 -10.72 -3.48
CA ALA A 211 8.43 -11.12 -4.64
C ALA A 211 7.97 -9.90 -5.46
N MET A 212 7.51 -8.85 -4.78
CA MET A 212 7.16 -7.56 -5.39
C MET A 212 8.37 -6.95 -6.14
N LEU A 213 9.54 -6.92 -5.50
CA LEU A 213 10.79 -6.43 -6.10
C LEU A 213 11.18 -7.25 -7.33
N ALA A 214 11.04 -8.57 -7.27
CA ALA A 214 11.37 -9.47 -8.38
C ALA A 214 10.52 -9.16 -9.63
N VAL A 215 9.20 -8.93 -9.46
CA VAL A 215 8.31 -8.52 -10.56
C VAL A 215 8.75 -7.18 -11.15
N VAL A 216 9.09 -6.19 -10.32
CA VAL A 216 9.57 -4.89 -10.76
C VAL A 216 10.86 -5.02 -11.58
N LEU A 217 11.87 -5.71 -11.04
CA LEU A 217 13.15 -5.92 -11.71
C LEU A 217 12.99 -6.72 -13.00
N PHE A 218 12.12 -7.73 -13.01
CA PHE A 218 11.81 -8.51 -14.21
C PHE A 218 11.24 -7.64 -15.33
N ILE A 219 10.22 -6.83 -15.04
CA ILE A 219 9.58 -5.97 -16.04
C ILE A 219 10.54 -4.89 -16.53
N PHE A 220 11.24 -4.17 -15.63
CA PHE A 220 12.24 -3.19 -16.05
C PHE A 220 13.37 -3.83 -16.85
N GLY A 221 13.78 -5.03 -16.45
CA GLY A 221 14.80 -5.82 -17.09
C GLY A 221 14.44 -6.22 -18.52
N LEU A 222 13.22 -6.72 -18.72
CA LEU A 222 12.70 -7.12 -20.03
C LEU A 222 12.64 -5.93 -21.01
N PHE A 223 12.15 -4.77 -20.56
CA PHE A 223 11.84 -3.66 -21.46
C PHE A 223 12.95 -2.62 -21.63
N LYS A 224 13.83 -2.41 -20.66
CA LYS A 224 14.74 -1.25 -20.69
C LYS A 224 16.11 -1.45 -20.07
N LEU A 225 16.22 -2.30 -19.06
CA LEU A 225 17.40 -2.44 -18.24
C LEU A 225 17.83 -3.91 -18.18
N ARG A 226 18.13 -4.57 -19.32
CA ARG A 226 18.47 -6.01 -19.37
C ARG A 226 19.51 -6.46 -18.33
N LYS A 227 20.50 -5.61 -18.03
CA LYS A 227 21.50 -5.84 -16.98
C LYS A 227 20.89 -6.03 -15.58
N PHE A 228 19.74 -5.43 -15.30
CA PHE A 228 19.01 -5.58 -14.04
C PHE A 228 18.37 -6.96 -13.87
N LEU A 229 18.09 -7.71 -14.96
CA LEU A 229 17.68 -9.12 -14.83
C LEU A 229 18.80 -9.95 -14.23
N PHE A 230 19.99 -9.85 -14.83
CA PHE A 230 21.17 -10.56 -14.36
C PHE A 230 21.60 -10.09 -12.97
N LEU A 231 21.54 -8.78 -12.70
CA LEU A 231 21.82 -8.25 -11.38
C LEU A 231 20.82 -8.75 -10.34
N GLY A 232 19.52 -8.77 -10.66
CA GLY A 232 18.48 -9.27 -9.76
C GLY A 232 18.68 -10.75 -9.42
N LEU A 233 18.93 -11.58 -10.44
CA LEU A 233 19.25 -13.01 -10.25
C LEU A 233 20.53 -13.20 -9.43
N PHE A 234 21.57 -12.42 -9.71
CA PHE A 234 22.83 -12.46 -8.98
C PHE A 234 22.66 -12.03 -7.51
N LEU A 235 21.90 -10.98 -7.24
CA LEU A 235 21.60 -10.54 -5.87
C LEU A 235 20.76 -11.58 -5.12
N ALA A 236 19.78 -12.21 -5.78
CA ALA A 236 19.01 -13.30 -5.19
C ALA A 236 19.89 -14.51 -4.88
N PHE A 237 20.80 -14.87 -5.79
CA PHE A 237 21.82 -15.91 -5.59
C PHE A 237 22.70 -15.57 -4.38
N LEU A 238 23.32 -14.38 -4.34
CA LEU A 238 24.14 -13.96 -3.22
C LEU A 238 23.36 -13.93 -1.90
N ALA A 239 22.13 -13.43 -1.89
CA ALA A 239 21.30 -13.40 -0.70
C ALA A 239 21.01 -14.81 -0.17
N TYR A 240 20.73 -15.78 -1.05
CA TYR A 240 20.52 -17.17 -0.66
C TYR A 240 21.79 -17.80 -0.05
N PHE A 241 22.95 -17.64 -0.69
CA PHE A 241 24.18 -18.29 -0.23
C PHE A 241 24.86 -17.59 0.95
N LEU A 242 24.78 -16.25 1.04
CA LEU A 242 25.52 -15.47 2.04
C LEU A 242 24.71 -15.12 3.29
N VAL A 243 23.37 -15.20 3.24
CA VAL A 243 22.52 -14.80 4.36
C VAL A 243 21.72 -16.01 4.85
N PRO A 244 22.17 -16.71 5.92
CA PRO A 244 21.49 -17.90 6.45
C PRO A 244 20.00 -17.67 6.73
N ARG A 245 19.66 -16.44 7.15
CA ARG A 245 18.29 -16.06 7.40
C ARG A 245 17.40 -16.05 6.15
N VAL A 246 17.95 -15.72 4.98
CA VAL A 246 17.22 -15.81 3.71
C VAL A 246 16.87 -17.27 3.42
N GLN A 247 17.81 -18.20 3.68
CA GLN A 247 17.58 -19.64 3.54
C GLN A 247 16.44 -20.09 4.44
N ILE A 248 16.49 -19.77 5.74
CA ILE A 248 15.42 -20.13 6.70
C ILE A 248 14.06 -19.59 6.27
N ARG A 249 14.00 -18.35 5.75
CA ARG A 249 12.74 -17.76 5.29
C ARG A 249 12.20 -18.43 4.03
N LEU A 250 13.07 -18.89 3.14
CA LEU A 250 12.68 -19.61 1.92
C LEU A 250 12.33 -21.08 2.18
N SER A 251 13.06 -21.76 3.07
CA SER A 251 12.82 -23.16 3.42
C SER A 251 11.65 -23.35 4.40
N GLY A 252 11.37 -22.36 5.26
CA GLY A 252 10.29 -22.41 6.26
C GLY A 252 8.86 -22.44 5.71
N ILE A 253 8.67 -22.47 4.38
CA ILE A 253 7.35 -22.63 3.74
C ILE A 253 6.66 -23.93 4.19
N THR A 254 7.43 -24.93 4.63
CA THR A 254 6.92 -26.24 5.09
C THR A 254 6.70 -26.34 6.61
N ASP A 255 6.99 -25.28 7.39
CA ASP A 255 6.78 -25.28 8.84
C ASP A 255 5.30 -25.02 9.20
N PRO A 256 4.63 -25.91 9.96
CA PRO A 256 3.25 -25.73 10.42
C PRO A 256 3.01 -24.48 11.27
N ALA A 257 4.05 -23.86 11.83
CA ALA A 257 4.02 -22.61 12.60
C ALA A 257 4.32 -21.36 11.74
N ASP A 258 4.59 -21.51 10.43
CA ASP A 258 4.89 -20.37 9.57
C ASP A 258 3.63 -19.54 9.25
N SER A 259 3.85 -18.23 9.18
CA SER A 259 2.94 -17.20 8.64
C SER A 259 2.30 -17.55 7.29
N ALA A 260 2.82 -18.52 6.54
CA ALA A 260 2.20 -19.03 5.31
C ALA A 260 0.89 -19.79 5.60
N ARG A 261 0.84 -20.60 6.67
CA ARG A 261 -0.35 -21.36 7.04
C ARG A 261 -1.47 -20.44 7.52
N TYR A 262 -1.15 -19.44 8.35
CA TYR A 262 -2.13 -18.44 8.80
C TYR A 262 -2.77 -17.69 7.63
N ARG A 263 -1.99 -17.34 6.60
CA ARG A 263 -2.52 -16.73 5.36
C ARG A 263 -3.45 -17.67 4.61
N LEU A 264 -3.12 -18.96 4.49
CA LEU A 264 -4.01 -19.94 3.85
C LEU A 264 -5.33 -20.07 4.61
N VAL A 265 -5.31 -20.04 5.94
CA VAL A 265 -6.52 -20.00 6.76
C VAL A 265 -7.30 -18.70 6.52
N SER A 266 -6.64 -17.54 6.54
CA SER A 266 -7.26 -16.25 6.23
C SER A 266 -7.93 -16.25 4.85
N TRP A 267 -7.29 -16.84 3.84
CA TRP A 267 -7.85 -16.95 2.49
C TRP A 267 -9.07 -17.87 2.45
N LYS A 268 -9.01 -19.04 3.10
CA LYS A 268 -10.15 -19.96 3.21
C LYS A 268 -11.35 -19.28 3.87
N ASN A 269 -11.12 -18.58 4.99
CA ASN A 269 -12.16 -17.86 5.72
C ASN A 269 -12.77 -16.74 4.87
N ALA A 270 -11.94 -15.96 4.18
CA ALA A 270 -12.42 -14.90 3.28
C ALA A 270 -13.21 -15.47 2.10
N LEU A 271 -12.78 -16.58 1.51
CA LEU A 271 -13.50 -17.26 0.43
C LEU A 271 -14.83 -17.84 0.90
N GLN A 272 -14.89 -18.40 2.10
CA GLN A 272 -16.15 -18.90 2.67
C GLN A 272 -17.16 -17.75 2.86
N ILE A 273 -16.75 -16.68 3.55
CA ILE A 273 -17.60 -15.49 3.74
C ILE A 273 -18.03 -14.89 2.39
N SER A 274 -17.13 -14.85 1.41
CA SER A 274 -17.42 -14.35 0.07
C SER A 274 -18.43 -15.21 -0.67
N ARG A 275 -18.38 -16.54 -0.54
CA ARG A 275 -19.35 -17.46 -1.17
C ARG A 275 -20.74 -17.25 -0.59
N ASP A 276 -20.82 -17.07 0.72
CA ASP A 276 -22.09 -16.89 1.42
C ASP A 276 -22.70 -15.49 1.18
N ASN A 277 -21.89 -14.50 0.77
CA ASN A 277 -22.29 -13.11 0.58
C ASN A 277 -21.88 -12.54 -0.80
N LEU A 278 -21.98 -13.35 -1.87
CA LEU A 278 -21.33 -13.06 -3.15
C LEU A 278 -21.81 -11.76 -3.83
N LEU A 279 -23.09 -11.40 -3.73
CA LEU A 279 -23.64 -10.27 -4.49
C LEU A 279 -23.27 -8.93 -3.87
N THR A 280 -23.61 -8.76 -2.59
CA THR A 280 -23.47 -7.49 -1.88
C THR A 280 -22.22 -7.42 -1.02
N GLY A 281 -21.53 -8.54 -0.80
CA GLY A 281 -20.55 -8.65 0.28
C GLY A 281 -21.21 -8.47 1.64
N VAL A 282 -20.37 -8.32 2.66
CA VAL A 282 -20.81 -8.11 4.04
C VAL A 282 -20.85 -6.63 4.46
N GLY A 283 -20.44 -5.70 3.59
CA GLY A 283 -20.26 -4.29 3.93
C GLY A 283 -18.78 -3.94 4.04
N PHE A 284 -18.39 -2.82 3.42
CA PHE A 284 -16.99 -2.40 3.36
C PHE A 284 -16.39 -2.27 4.76
N ASN A 285 -15.26 -2.97 4.98
CA ASN A 285 -14.54 -2.97 6.26
C ASN A 285 -15.37 -3.42 7.48
N ALA A 286 -16.39 -4.27 7.28
CA ALA A 286 -17.14 -4.95 8.35
C ALA A 286 -16.70 -6.40 8.58
N TYR A 287 -15.64 -6.83 7.87
CA TYR A 287 -15.15 -8.21 7.84
C TYR A 287 -14.86 -8.81 9.22
N ARG A 288 -14.25 -8.03 10.13
CA ARG A 288 -13.95 -8.44 11.51
C ARG A 288 -15.19 -8.95 12.26
N TYR A 289 -16.31 -8.25 12.13
CA TYR A 289 -17.54 -8.57 12.85
C TYR A 289 -18.15 -9.86 12.32
N VAL A 290 -18.12 -10.06 11.00
CA VAL A 290 -18.57 -11.31 10.39
C VAL A 290 -17.65 -12.48 10.72
N GLN A 291 -16.33 -12.27 10.83
CA GLN A 291 -15.42 -13.33 11.29
C GLN A 291 -15.74 -13.83 12.70
N ARG A 292 -16.22 -12.94 13.60
CA ARG A 292 -16.74 -13.35 14.92
C ARG A 292 -17.96 -14.25 14.77
N ASP A 293 -18.91 -13.86 13.93
CA ASP A 293 -20.17 -14.59 13.75
C ASP A 293 -19.94 -15.99 13.12
N TYR A 294 -18.88 -16.14 12.32
CA TYR A 294 -18.41 -17.42 11.78
C TYR A 294 -17.51 -18.21 12.74
N ASN A 295 -17.26 -17.71 13.96
CA ASN A 295 -16.32 -18.28 14.94
C ASN A 295 -14.88 -18.44 14.42
N PHE A 296 -14.47 -17.62 13.46
CA PHE A 296 -13.09 -17.59 12.96
C PHE A 296 -12.15 -16.75 13.85
N LEU A 297 -12.71 -15.82 14.62
CA LEU A 297 -12.00 -15.06 15.64
C LEU A 297 -12.55 -15.44 17.02
N THR A 298 -11.65 -15.77 17.94
CA THR A 298 -11.98 -15.90 19.38
C THR A 298 -12.02 -14.53 20.03
N VAL A 299 -12.70 -14.40 21.19
CA VAL A 299 -12.83 -13.13 21.94
C VAL A 299 -11.45 -12.49 22.20
N ASP A 300 -10.44 -13.30 22.48
CA ASP A 300 -9.05 -12.87 22.72
C ASP A 300 -8.35 -12.29 21.48
N ASN A 301 -8.82 -12.62 20.28
CA ASN A 301 -8.20 -12.22 19.01
C ASN A 301 -8.97 -11.13 18.24
N ILE A 302 -10.16 -10.72 18.71
CA ILE A 302 -10.97 -9.67 18.08
C ILE A 302 -10.27 -8.30 18.13
N SER A 303 -9.46 -8.04 19.16
CA SER A 303 -8.67 -6.81 19.33
C SER A 303 -7.38 -6.78 18.49
N SER A 304 -6.96 -7.93 17.94
CA SER A 304 -5.73 -8.01 17.14
C SER A 304 -5.83 -7.13 15.88
N ARG A 305 -4.71 -6.46 15.51
CA ARG A 305 -4.66 -5.59 14.33
C ARG A 305 -4.88 -6.37 13.03
N SER A 306 -4.46 -7.64 12.99
CA SER A 306 -4.67 -8.57 11.88
C SER A 306 -6.13 -9.01 11.74
N GLY A 307 -6.91 -9.07 12.82
CA GLY A 307 -8.32 -9.44 12.78
C GLY A 307 -9.27 -8.39 12.16
N ALA A 308 -8.77 -7.21 11.73
CA ALA A 308 -9.60 -6.19 11.08
C ALA A 308 -9.91 -6.47 9.59
N GLY A 309 -9.12 -7.34 8.97
CA GLY A 309 -9.18 -7.62 7.53
C GLY A 309 -8.71 -9.04 7.22
N THR A 310 -8.62 -9.35 5.94
CA THR A 310 -7.95 -10.57 5.47
C THR A 310 -6.54 -10.21 5.02
N ASP A 311 -5.63 -11.17 5.12
CA ASP A 311 -4.27 -11.04 4.60
C ASP A 311 -4.22 -10.75 3.09
N SER A 312 -5.31 -10.89 2.34
CA SER A 312 -5.36 -10.53 0.91
C SER A 312 -6.26 -9.32 0.66
N SER A 313 -5.72 -8.24 0.11
CA SER A 313 -6.48 -7.05 -0.26
C SER A 313 -7.61 -7.36 -1.25
N LEU A 314 -7.38 -8.30 -2.18
CA LEU A 314 -8.38 -8.66 -3.19
C LEU A 314 -9.50 -9.52 -2.60
N LEU A 315 -9.17 -10.44 -1.71
CA LEU A 315 -10.19 -11.20 -0.98
C LEU A 315 -10.96 -10.31 0.02
N PHE A 316 -10.30 -9.28 0.57
CA PHE A 316 -10.97 -8.28 1.41
C PHE A 316 -12.05 -7.56 0.62
N VAL A 317 -11.71 -7.08 -0.58
CA VAL A 317 -12.68 -6.44 -1.46
C VAL A 317 -13.82 -7.38 -1.82
N LEU A 318 -13.52 -8.63 -2.22
CA LEU A 318 -14.54 -9.61 -2.56
C LEU A 318 -15.48 -9.91 -1.39
N ALA A 319 -14.95 -10.18 -0.20
CA ALA A 319 -15.76 -10.50 0.97
C ALA A 319 -16.61 -9.31 1.42
N THR A 320 -16.06 -8.09 1.36
CA THR A 320 -16.72 -6.91 1.91
C THR A 320 -17.62 -6.17 0.94
N THR A 321 -17.41 -6.30 -0.37
CA THR A 321 -18.20 -5.56 -1.39
C THR A 321 -18.88 -6.47 -2.41
N GLY A 322 -18.66 -7.78 -2.34
CA GLY A 322 -19.20 -8.75 -3.28
C GLY A 322 -18.51 -8.70 -4.64
N ILE A 323 -19.05 -9.45 -5.59
CA ILE A 323 -18.48 -9.64 -6.92
C ILE A 323 -18.46 -8.34 -7.73
N PHE A 324 -19.49 -7.49 -7.61
CA PHE A 324 -19.55 -6.23 -8.34
C PHE A 324 -18.47 -5.24 -7.88
N GLY A 325 -18.25 -5.12 -6.56
CA GLY A 325 -17.17 -4.30 -6.02
C GLY A 325 -15.80 -4.86 -6.38
N ALA A 326 -15.61 -6.19 -6.28
CA ALA A 326 -14.36 -6.85 -6.68
C ALA A 326 -14.00 -6.66 -8.15
N LEU A 327 -14.95 -6.87 -9.06
CA LEU A 327 -14.73 -6.67 -10.50
C LEU A 327 -14.43 -5.20 -10.81
N THR A 328 -15.14 -4.26 -10.17
CA THR A 328 -14.90 -2.82 -10.36
C THR A 328 -13.52 -2.41 -9.87
N PHE A 329 -13.10 -2.90 -8.70
CA PHE A 329 -11.77 -2.62 -8.15
C PHE A 329 -10.65 -3.24 -8.99
N ALA A 330 -10.84 -4.49 -9.45
CA ALA A 330 -9.91 -5.14 -10.37
C ALA A 330 -9.80 -4.39 -11.69
N ALA A 331 -10.93 -3.92 -12.24
CA ALA A 331 -10.94 -3.08 -13.44
C ALA A 331 -10.24 -1.73 -13.21
N ALA A 332 -10.41 -1.12 -12.02
CA ALA A 332 -9.74 0.13 -11.64
C ALA A 332 -8.21 -0.01 -11.61
N LEU A 333 -7.69 -1.18 -11.24
CA LEU A 333 -6.26 -1.50 -11.31
C LEU A 333 -5.81 -1.90 -12.72
N ALA A 334 -6.62 -2.69 -13.43
CA ALA A 334 -6.29 -3.19 -14.77
C ALA A 334 -6.26 -2.08 -15.82
N PHE A 335 -7.19 -1.11 -15.76
CA PHE A 335 -7.30 -0.03 -16.74
C PHE A 335 -6.01 0.80 -16.90
N PRO A 336 -5.40 1.37 -15.84
CA PRO A 336 -4.13 2.08 -15.97
C PRO A 336 -2.99 1.16 -16.43
N PHE A 337 -2.97 -0.11 -16.02
CA PHE A 337 -1.98 -1.08 -16.48
C PHE A 337 -2.06 -1.30 -18.00
N LEU A 338 -3.25 -1.67 -18.50
CA LEU A 338 -3.48 -1.99 -19.90
C LEU A 338 -3.20 -0.79 -20.81
N ASP A 339 -3.68 0.40 -20.43
CA ASP A 339 -3.42 1.60 -21.22
C ASP A 339 -1.93 1.95 -21.23
N ASN A 340 -1.22 1.84 -20.10
CA ASN A 340 0.22 2.14 -20.07
C ASN A 340 1.06 1.08 -20.80
N ALA A 341 0.62 -0.18 -20.85
CA ALA A 341 1.31 -1.24 -21.59
C ALA A 341 1.45 -0.93 -23.08
N VAL A 342 0.45 -0.29 -23.68
CA VAL A 342 0.45 0.12 -25.10
C VAL A 342 0.85 1.58 -25.32
N SER A 343 0.76 2.43 -24.30
CA SER A 343 1.11 3.85 -24.42
C SER A 343 2.59 4.08 -24.73
N ARG A 344 2.94 5.25 -25.27
CA ARG A 344 4.33 5.73 -25.41
C ARG A 344 4.75 6.74 -24.34
N ARG A 345 4.01 6.80 -23.22
CA ARG A 345 4.29 7.77 -22.14
C ARG A 345 5.62 7.50 -21.47
N LYS A 346 6.30 8.57 -21.04
CA LYS A 346 7.59 8.50 -20.31
C LYS A 346 7.48 7.65 -19.04
N TYR A 347 6.34 7.72 -18.36
CA TYR A 347 6.11 7.10 -17.06
C TYR A 347 5.48 5.70 -17.13
N ARG A 348 5.26 5.17 -18.34
CA ARG A 348 4.50 3.92 -18.54
C ARG A 348 5.07 2.73 -17.79
N LEU A 349 6.41 2.62 -17.75
CA LEU A 349 7.08 1.48 -17.14
C LEU A 349 6.90 1.44 -15.62
N VAL A 350 6.70 2.59 -14.97
CA VAL A 350 6.38 2.62 -13.53
C VAL A 350 5.03 1.97 -13.30
N ILE A 351 4.01 2.30 -14.09
CA ILE A 351 2.67 1.69 -13.93
C ILE A 351 2.66 0.22 -14.32
N VAL A 352 3.26 -0.12 -15.46
CA VAL A 352 3.34 -1.50 -15.97
C VAL A 352 4.08 -2.42 -15.00
N SER A 353 5.01 -1.91 -14.20
CA SER A 353 5.70 -2.69 -13.17
C SER A 353 5.02 -2.64 -11.80
N LEU A 354 4.60 -1.45 -11.35
CA LEU A 354 4.08 -1.24 -10.01
C LEU A 354 2.75 -1.95 -9.77
N VAL A 355 1.80 -1.86 -10.72
CA VAL A 355 0.46 -2.45 -10.57
C VAL A 355 0.53 -3.97 -10.38
N PRO A 356 1.14 -4.76 -11.29
CA PRO A 356 1.22 -6.21 -11.09
C PRO A 356 2.06 -6.60 -9.87
N ALA A 357 3.11 -5.84 -9.56
CA ALA A 357 3.94 -6.10 -8.38
C ALA A 357 3.15 -5.91 -7.08
N LEU A 358 2.40 -4.80 -6.94
CA LEU A 358 1.51 -4.57 -5.80
C LEU A 358 0.36 -5.57 -5.77
N MET A 359 -0.20 -5.95 -6.90
CA MET A 359 -1.26 -6.98 -6.92
C MET A 359 -0.75 -8.31 -6.35
N LEU A 360 0.45 -8.75 -6.74
CA LEU A 360 1.08 -9.95 -6.18
C LEU A 360 1.32 -9.82 -4.68
N GLU A 361 1.89 -8.69 -4.25
CA GLU A 361 2.16 -8.40 -2.85
C GLU A 361 0.87 -8.40 -2.00
N SER A 362 -0.19 -7.82 -2.57
CA SER A 362 -1.51 -7.69 -1.95
C SER A 362 -2.25 -9.00 -1.72
N LEU A 363 -1.74 -10.12 -2.25
CA LEU A 363 -2.24 -11.46 -1.92
C LEU A 363 -1.81 -11.88 -0.50
N PHE A 364 -0.68 -11.35 -0.01
CA PHE A 364 -0.04 -11.80 1.23
C PHE A 364 -0.24 -10.84 2.40
N ILE A 365 -0.48 -9.55 2.14
CA ILE A 365 -0.92 -8.58 3.15
C ILE A 365 -2.00 -7.65 2.56
N ASN A 366 -2.77 -6.98 3.42
CA ASN A 366 -3.78 -6.00 3.03
C ASN A 366 -3.17 -4.64 2.59
N SER A 367 -2.14 -4.65 1.74
CA SER A 367 -1.34 -3.48 1.36
C SER A 367 -2.08 -2.44 0.55
N LEU A 368 -3.06 -2.82 -0.29
CA LEU A 368 -3.82 -1.86 -1.10
C LEU A 368 -4.73 -0.96 -0.26
N PHE A 369 -4.94 -1.30 1.01
CA PHE A 369 -5.69 -0.52 1.99
C PHE A 369 -4.81 0.02 3.12
N TYR A 370 -3.48 -0.08 2.99
CA TYR A 370 -2.54 0.53 3.93
C TYR A 370 -2.33 2.01 3.56
N PRO A 371 -2.51 2.98 4.49
CA PRO A 371 -2.56 4.42 4.19
C PRO A 371 -1.40 4.97 3.36
N GLN A 372 -0.18 4.59 3.73
CA GLN A 372 1.05 5.06 3.08
C GLN A 372 1.16 4.50 1.66
N ILE A 373 0.70 3.28 1.43
CA ILE A 373 0.69 2.64 0.10
C ILE A 373 -0.45 3.22 -0.73
N MET A 374 -1.66 3.37 -0.17
CA MET A 374 -2.81 4.01 -0.84
C MET A 374 -2.46 5.40 -1.36
N PHE A 375 -1.86 6.25 -0.51
CA PHE A 375 -1.47 7.60 -0.90
C PHE A 375 -0.55 7.60 -2.14
N VAL A 376 0.53 6.80 -2.09
CA VAL A 376 1.50 6.75 -3.18
C VAL A 376 0.90 6.10 -4.42
N LEU A 377 0.14 5.02 -4.26
CA LEU A 377 -0.56 4.32 -5.34
C LEU A 377 -1.46 5.28 -6.13
N TYR A 378 -2.36 6.00 -5.44
CA TYR A 378 -3.29 6.92 -6.11
C TYR A 378 -2.56 8.13 -6.70
N ALA A 379 -1.60 8.71 -5.99
CA ALA A 379 -0.80 9.81 -6.52
C ALA A 379 -0.05 9.40 -7.81
N VAL A 380 0.51 8.20 -7.85
CA VAL A 380 1.26 7.68 -8.99
C VAL A 380 0.34 7.28 -10.14
N ILE A 381 -0.71 6.50 -9.89
CA ILE A 381 -1.66 6.10 -10.94
C ILE A 381 -2.31 7.35 -11.55
N PHE A 382 -2.86 8.26 -10.75
CA PHE A 382 -3.62 9.40 -11.27
C PHE A 382 -2.76 10.44 -11.97
N SER A 383 -1.47 10.54 -11.62
CA SER A 383 -0.53 11.40 -12.34
C SER A 383 0.04 10.76 -13.60
N SER A 384 -0.06 9.44 -13.76
CA SER A 384 0.42 8.75 -14.97
C SER A 384 -0.45 8.97 -16.20
N SER A 385 -1.71 9.40 -16.03
CA SER A 385 -2.56 9.83 -17.15
C SER A 385 -2.14 11.17 -17.74
N LEU A 386 -1.26 11.91 -17.08
CA LEU A 386 -0.74 13.19 -17.55
C LEU A 386 0.47 12.94 -18.47
N ASP A 387 0.46 13.50 -19.67
CA ASP A 387 1.59 13.48 -20.62
C ASP A 387 2.67 14.52 -20.25
N ILE A 388 3.10 14.50 -18.99
CA ILE A 388 4.13 15.41 -18.44
C ILE A 388 5.29 14.66 -17.83
#